data_AF-A0A7C6WE10-F1
#
_entry.id   AF-A0A7C6WE10-F1
#
_cell.length_a   1.000
_cell.length_b   1.000
_cell.length_c   1.000
_cell.angle_alpha   90.00
_cell.angle_beta   90.00
_cell.angle_gamma   90.00
#
_symmetry.space_group_name_H-M   'P 1'
#
loop_
_entity.id
_entity.type
_entity.pdbx_description
1 polymer ?
#
loop_
_entity_poly.entity_id
_entity_poly.type
_entity_poly.pdbx_seq_one_letter_code
_entity_poly.pdbx_strand_id
1 'polypeptide(L)'
;DKETVQFTSTEVVASPDEVPVTEAIDRLTIQIALILLVYFITFMFMFGVEKLPLGNFGTNTVKPMIWGFNFLIGSIFAVVLKSIFKKLREKKIMTRAYPNNYLLNRISGFMFDFMIIAGTAAIEINVLKSLVVPLVIICLVGAIITYFYVRKLAYLLFPGYEQEAFVSLFGMLTGTTSTGMILLREVDPKFETPAANNLVYQSFYAIALGFPLFYLLGVAPNGLLQTLISLGVVIVMFVILNIVVLRDFIFKKKVKN
;
A
#
# COMPACT_ATOMS: atom_id res chain seq x y z
N ASP A 1 -13.01 -19.36 41.75
CA ASP A 1 -11.90 -18.78 40.97
C ASP A 1 -12.42 -17.98 39.80
N LYS A 2 -12.17 -16.66 39.83
CA LYS A 2 -12.43 -15.77 38.69
C LYS A 2 -11.14 -15.72 37.88
N GLU A 3 -11.11 -16.42 36.75
CA GLU A 3 -10.03 -16.27 35.77
C GLU A 3 -10.01 -14.82 35.28
N THR A 4 -8.97 -14.09 35.67
CA THR A 4 -8.62 -12.80 35.10
C THR A 4 -8.22 -13.01 33.64
N VAL A 5 -9.14 -12.75 32.73
CA VAL A 5 -8.87 -12.65 31.29
C VAL A 5 -7.85 -11.53 31.09
N GLN A 6 -6.59 -11.92 30.90
CA GLN A 6 -5.51 -11.00 30.61
C GLN A 6 -5.56 -10.68 29.12
N PHE A 7 -6.07 -9.49 28.77
CA PHE A 7 -6.03 -8.97 27.41
C PHE A 7 -4.58 -8.75 26.99
N THR A 8 -3.98 -9.70 26.27
CA THR A 8 -2.70 -9.49 25.60
C THR A 8 -2.93 -8.67 24.34
N SER A 9 -2.76 -7.35 24.43
CA SER A 9 -2.56 -6.53 23.24
C SER A 9 -1.27 -7.00 22.56
N THR A 10 -1.38 -7.64 21.41
CA THR A 10 -0.24 -8.18 20.65
C THR A 10 0.65 -7.09 20.02
N GLU A 11 0.32 -5.81 20.19
CA GLU A 11 1.25 -4.71 19.89
C GLU A 11 2.22 -4.51 21.05
N VAL A 12 3.48 -4.86 20.81
CA VAL A 12 4.61 -4.55 21.70
C VAL A 12 4.76 -3.02 21.77
N VAL A 13 4.17 -2.41 22.81
CA VAL A 13 4.17 -0.95 23.04
C VAL A 13 5.59 -0.42 23.26
N ALA A 14 6.48 -1.25 23.84
CA ALA A 14 7.89 -0.95 24.02
C ALA A 14 8.75 -2.19 23.82
N SER A 15 9.75 -2.13 22.94
CA SER A 15 10.73 -3.22 22.80
C SER A 15 11.83 -3.11 23.88
N PRO A 16 12.44 -4.22 24.35
CA PRO A 16 13.50 -4.18 25.36
C PRO A 16 14.70 -3.29 24.99
N ASP A 17 14.99 -3.20 23.68
CA ASP A 17 16.10 -2.41 23.13
C ASP A 17 15.71 -0.99 22.70
N GLU A 18 14.47 -0.57 22.96
CA GLU A 18 13.99 0.75 22.58
C GLU A 18 14.60 1.86 23.45
N VAL A 19 14.61 3.09 22.93
CA VAL A 19 15.04 4.28 23.68
C VAL A 19 14.18 4.45 24.95
N PRO A 20 14.75 4.57 26.15
CA PRO A 20 14.00 4.77 27.40
C PRO A 20 13.12 6.03 27.35
N VAL A 21 11.98 6.01 28.04
CA VAL A 21 11.10 7.19 28.18
C VAL A 21 11.80 8.34 28.92
N THR A 22 12.82 8.02 29.71
CA THR A 22 13.60 8.98 30.52
C THR A 22 14.81 9.58 29.79
N GLU A 23 14.97 9.35 28.48
CA GLU A 23 16.02 10.02 27.70
C GLU A 23 15.66 11.46 27.35
N ALA A 24 16.69 12.27 27.02
CA ALA A 24 16.54 13.68 26.71
C ALA A 24 15.72 13.96 25.43
N ILE A 25 15.54 12.96 24.57
CA ILE A 25 14.77 13.05 23.33
C ILE A 25 13.60 12.07 23.39
N ASP A 26 12.39 12.61 23.24
CA ASP A 26 11.16 11.81 23.25
C ASP A 26 11.07 10.85 22.05
N ARG A 27 10.46 9.69 22.26
CA ARG A 27 10.30 8.63 21.25
C ARG A 27 9.49 9.08 20.05
N LEU A 28 8.48 9.93 20.24
CA LEU A 28 7.70 10.54 19.17
C LEU A 28 8.57 11.47 18.32
N THR A 29 9.40 12.28 18.97
CA THR A 29 10.36 13.18 18.31
C THR A 29 11.31 12.40 17.41
N ILE A 30 11.79 11.23 17.87
CA ILE A 30 12.63 10.34 17.06
C ILE A 30 11.86 9.86 15.82
N GLN A 31 10.60 9.43 15.96
CA GLN A 31 9.81 8.99 14.80
C GLN A 31 9.59 10.13 13.78
N ILE A 32 9.23 11.33 14.25
CA ILE A 32 9.05 12.51 13.40
C ILE A 32 10.36 12.85 12.69
N ALA A 33 11.48 12.86 13.40
CA ALA A 33 12.79 13.12 12.82
C ALA A 33 13.17 12.11 11.73
N LEU A 34 12.89 10.81 11.95
CA LEU A 34 13.11 9.77 10.95
C LEU A 34 12.23 9.95 9.71
N ILE A 35 10.96 10.31 9.90
CA ILE A 35 10.04 10.60 8.79
C ILE A 35 10.57 11.79 7.98
N LEU A 36 10.89 12.91 8.64
CA LEU A 36 11.44 14.10 7.99
C LEU A 36 12.76 13.81 7.26
N LEU A 37 13.64 12.99 7.85
CA LEU A 37 14.87 12.56 7.21
C LEU A 37 14.60 11.78 5.90
N VAL A 38 13.68 10.83 5.93
CA VAL A 38 13.31 10.06 4.72
C VAL A 38 12.73 10.99 3.66
N TYR A 39 11.82 11.89 4.03
CA TYR A 39 11.27 12.87 3.08
C TYR A 39 12.33 13.82 2.53
N PHE A 40 13.27 14.26 3.37
CA PHE A 40 14.38 15.11 2.95
C PHE A 40 15.30 14.40 1.95
N ILE A 41 15.67 13.14 2.20
CA ILE A 41 16.47 12.33 1.26
C ILE A 41 15.69 12.12 -0.04
N THR A 42 14.39 11.86 0.05
CA THR A 42 13.50 11.70 -1.11
C THR A 42 13.48 12.98 -1.95
N PHE A 43 13.29 14.13 -1.32
CA PHE A 43 13.34 15.43 -1.98
C PHE A 43 14.69 15.70 -2.64
N MET A 44 15.80 15.45 -1.93
CA MET A 44 17.16 15.61 -2.48
C MET A 44 17.38 14.73 -3.70
N PHE A 45 16.89 13.49 -3.68
CA PHE A 45 16.93 12.60 -4.84
C PHE A 45 16.12 13.16 -6.00
N MET A 46 14.85 13.52 -5.78
CA MET A 46 13.99 14.06 -6.84
C MET A 46 14.57 15.35 -7.44
N PHE A 47 15.06 16.25 -6.60
CA PHE A 47 15.72 17.49 -7.02
C PHE A 47 17.02 17.21 -7.81
N GLY A 48 17.78 16.20 -7.41
CA GLY A 48 18.94 15.73 -8.16
C GLY A 48 18.55 15.25 -9.57
N VAL A 49 17.49 14.43 -9.67
CA VAL A 49 16.98 13.94 -10.95
C VAL A 49 16.43 15.06 -11.83
N GLU A 50 15.77 16.05 -11.22
CA GLU A 50 15.24 17.23 -11.92
C GLU A 50 16.34 17.98 -12.67
N LYS A 51 17.54 18.06 -12.09
CA LYS A 51 18.70 18.75 -12.70
C LYS A 51 19.42 17.94 -13.78
N LEU A 52 19.15 16.65 -13.92
CA LEU A 52 19.81 15.82 -14.93
C LEU A 52 19.26 16.09 -16.33
N PRO A 53 20.12 16.22 -17.36
CA PRO A 53 19.69 16.31 -18.75
C PRO A 53 19.31 14.92 -19.26
N LEU A 54 18.04 14.54 -19.12
CA LEU A 54 17.54 13.20 -19.47
C LEU A 54 16.89 13.13 -20.88
N GLY A 55 17.17 14.10 -21.75
CA GLY A 55 16.56 14.21 -23.08
C GLY A 55 15.05 14.48 -23.03
N ASN A 56 14.39 14.40 -24.20
CA ASN A 56 12.97 14.74 -24.33
C ASN A 56 12.05 13.78 -23.55
N PHE A 57 12.30 12.47 -23.63
CA PHE A 57 11.52 11.49 -22.88
C PHE A 57 11.75 11.64 -21.36
N GLY A 58 13.00 11.81 -20.94
CA GLY A 58 13.30 11.97 -19.53
C GLY A 58 12.69 13.23 -18.92
N THR A 59 12.67 14.33 -19.68
CA THR A 59 12.12 15.61 -19.19
C THR A 59 10.60 15.62 -19.16
N ASN A 60 9.95 15.11 -20.20
CA ASN A 60 8.48 15.21 -20.31
C ASN A 60 7.73 14.05 -19.65
N THR A 61 8.41 12.92 -19.42
CA THR A 61 7.77 11.71 -18.88
C THR A 61 8.37 11.30 -17.55
N VAL A 62 9.70 11.12 -17.48
CA VAL A 62 10.34 10.55 -16.29
C VAL A 62 10.33 11.52 -15.11
N LYS A 63 10.66 12.79 -15.33
CA LYS A 63 10.66 13.80 -14.25
C LYS A 63 9.27 14.02 -13.63
N PRO A 64 8.20 14.33 -14.39
CA PRO A 64 6.87 14.48 -13.81
C PRO A 64 6.39 13.22 -13.08
N MET A 65 6.75 12.04 -13.59
CA MET A 65 6.42 10.77 -12.95
C MET A 65 7.13 10.63 -11.59
N ILE A 66 8.42 10.92 -11.50
CA ILE A 66 9.16 10.86 -10.23
C ILE A 66 8.54 11.79 -9.18
N TRP A 67 8.17 13.01 -9.57
CA TRP A 67 7.50 13.97 -8.67
C TRP A 67 6.08 13.51 -8.27
N GLY A 68 5.29 13.07 -9.24
CA GLY A 68 3.93 12.57 -9.01
C GLY A 68 3.89 11.32 -8.10
N PHE A 69 4.95 10.51 -8.13
CA PHE A 69 5.07 9.28 -7.34
C PHE A 69 6.13 9.39 -6.23
N ASN A 70 6.31 10.59 -5.66
CA ASN A 70 7.27 10.82 -4.58
C ASN A 70 7.09 9.87 -3.38
N PHE A 71 5.85 9.47 -3.06
CA PHE A 71 5.54 8.55 -1.97
C PHE A 71 6.17 7.15 -2.19
N LEU A 72 6.27 6.72 -3.46
CA LEU A 72 6.84 5.44 -3.84
C LEU A 72 8.35 5.43 -3.59
N ILE A 73 9.00 6.51 -4.02
CA ILE A 73 10.44 6.74 -3.84
C ILE A 73 10.75 6.87 -2.35
N GLY A 74 9.93 7.61 -1.59
CA GLY A 74 10.04 7.72 -0.14
C GLY A 74 9.91 6.39 0.58
N SER A 75 8.99 5.52 0.13
CA SER A 75 8.84 4.17 0.68
C SER A 75 10.09 3.31 0.44
N ILE A 76 10.71 3.42 -0.74
CA ILE A 76 11.99 2.75 -1.04
C ILE A 76 13.08 3.26 -0.09
N PHE A 77 13.23 4.58 0.08
CA PHE A 77 14.22 5.14 1.00
C PHE A 77 13.95 4.74 2.47
N ALA A 78 12.70 4.63 2.89
CA ALA A 78 12.35 4.11 4.21
C ALA A 78 12.80 2.65 4.39
N VAL A 79 12.60 1.79 3.39
CA VAL A 79 13.06 0.39 3.41
C VAL A 79 14.59 0.31 3.43
N VAL A 80 15.27 1.17 2.67
CA VAL A 80 16.74 1.28 2.68
C VAL A 80 17.23 1.72 4.07
N LEU A 81 16.63 2.75 4.67
CA LEU A 81 16.98 3.21 6.01
C LEU A 81 16.78 2.11 7.06
N LYS A 82 15.64 1.40 7.00
CA LYS A 82 15.36 0.24 7.86
C LYS A 82 16.44 -0.85 7.70
N SER A 83 16.89 -1.10 6.48
CA SER A 83 17.94 -2.08 6.18
C SER A 83 19.31 -1.63 6.70
N ILE A 84 19.62 -0.34 6.64
CA ILE A 84 20.83 0.25 7.22
C ILE A 84 20.83 0.06 8.74
N PHE A 85 19.75 0.41 9.43
CA PHE A 85 19.63 0.20 10.88
C PHE A 85 19.77 -1.28 11.26
N LYS A 86 19.17 -2.19 10.49
CA LYS A 86 19.35 -3.64 10.71
C LYS A 86 20.84 -4.04 10.66
N LYS A 87 21.56 -3.62 9.60
CA LYS A 87 22.99 -3.91 9.45
C LYS A 87 23.86 -3.27 10.54
N LEU A 88 23.54 -2.05 10.98
CA LEU A 88 24.27 -1.37 12.06
C LEU A 88 24.07 -2.07 13.41
N ARG A 89 22.87 -2.61 13.66
CA ARG A 89 22.58 -3.43 14.85
C ARG A 89 23.30 -4.77 14.81
N GLU A 90 23.29 -5.46 13.66
CA GLU A 90 24.03 -6.71 13.47
C GLU A 90 25.54 -6.53 13.72
N LYS A 91 26.10 -5.38 13.32
CA LYS A 91 27.50 -5.02 13.58
C LYS A 91 27.77 -4.47 14.98
N LYS A 92 26.76 -4.42 15.87
CA LYS A 92 26.83 -3.84 17.22
C LYS A 92 27.29 -2.37 17.28
N ILE A 93 27.21 -1.64 16.16
CA ILE A 93 27.49 -0.20 16.10
C ILE A 93 26.30 0.57 16.70
N MET A 94 25.09 0.03 16.51
CA MET A 94 23.85 0.58 17.01
C MET A 94 23.26 -0.38 18.04
N THR A 95 23.15 0.09 19.29
CA THR A 95 22.65 -0.71 20.41
C THR A 95 21.15 -0.58 20.62
N ARG A 96 20.56 0.55 20.23
CA ARG A 96 19.12 0.84 20.40
C ARG A 96 18.31 0.59 19.14
N ALA A 97 17.02 0.31 19.30
CA ALA A 97 16.05 0.33 18.23
C ALA A 97 15.36 1.71 18.18
N TYR A 98 15.72 2.55 17.20
CA TYR A 98 15.12 3.88 17.03
C TYR A 98 13.71 3.87 16.42
N PRO A 99 13.41 3.08 15.37
CA PRO A 99 12.05 3.00 14.85
C PRO A 99 11.12 2.24 15.82
N ASN A 100 9.99 2.87 16.17
CA ASN A 100 8.93 2.23 16.95
C ASN A 100 7.69 2.06 16.06
N ASN A 101 7.31 0.81 15.79
CA ASN A 101 6.16 0.48 14.94
C ASN A 101 4.83 0.96 15.52
N TYR A 102 4.63 0.91 16.84
CA TYR A 102 3.41 1.38 17.49
C TYR A 102 3.21 2.90 17.30
N LEU A 103 4.27 3.69 17.53
CA LEU A 103 4.22 5.14 17.31
C LEU A 103 4.08 5.48 15.82
N LEU A 104 4.79 4.78 14.93
CA LEU A 104 4.64 4.94 13.48
C LEU A 104 3.23 4.59 13.00
N ASN A 105 2.60 3.54 13.54
CA ASN A 105 1.22 3.18 13.24
C ASN A 105 0.25 4.28 13.67
N ARG A 106 0.45 4.89 14.86
CA ARG A 106 -0.36 6.02 15.33
C ARG A 106 -0.21 7.26 14.46
N ILE A 107 1.03 7.60 14.09
CA ILE A 107 1.30 8.72 13.16
C ILE A 107 0.64 8.42 11.80
N SER A 108 0.77 7.19 11.29
CA SER A 108 0.15 6.77 10.04
C SER A 108 -1.37 6.90 10.09
N GLY A 109 -2.01 6.50 11.19
CA GLY A 109 -3.45 6.67 11.39
C GLY A 109 -3.86 8.14 11.34
N PHE A 110 -3.16 9.01 12.08
CA PHE A 110 -3.43 10.44 12.07
C PHE A 110 -3.25 11.08 10.68
N MET A 111 -2.15 10.75 9.98
CA MET A 111 -1.89 11.27 8.64
C MET A 111 -2.90 10.77 7.62
N PHE A 112 -3.42 9.56 7.80
CA PHE A 112 -4.48 9.00 6.97
C PHE A 112 -5.80 9.76 7.13
N ASP A 113 -6.19 10.06 8.37
CA ASP A 113 -7.38 10.88 8.64
C ASP A 113 -7.23 12.29 8.04
N PHE A 114 -6.05 12.89 8.20
CA PHE A 114 -5.73 14.18 7.58
C PHE A 114 -5.82 14.14 6.04
N MET A 115 -5.32 13.07 5.42
CA MET A 115 -5.43 12.87 3.97
C MET A 115 -6.90 12.80 3.51
N ILE A 116 -7.78 12.12 4.26
CA ILE A 116 -9.22 12.07 3.95
C ILE A 116 -9.85 13.45 4.05
N ILE A 117 -9.54 14.20 5.13
CA ILE A 117 -10.08 15.55 5.32
C ILE A 117 -9.58 16.49 4.21
N ALA A 118 -8.28 16.47 3.90
CA ALA A 118 -7.70 17.30 2.84
C ALA A 118 -8.26 16.91 1.46
N GLY A 119 -8.39 15.62 1.17
CA GLY A 119 -8.93 15.11 -0.08
C GLY A 119 -10.40 15.48 -0.27
N THR A 120 -11.23 15.37 0.78
CA THR A 120 -12.63 15.80 0.75
C THR A 120 -12.77 17.32 0.63
N ALA A 121 -11.91 18.08 1.31
CA ALA A 121 -11.86 19.54 1.20
C ALA A 121 -11.40 20.02 -0.19
N ALA A 122 -10.59 19.23 -0.91
CA ALA A 122 -10.13 19.54 -2.26
C ALA A 122 -11.19 19.30 -3.35
N ILE A 123 -12.33 18.68 -3.02
CA ILE A 123 -13.39 18.39 -3.99
C ILE A 123 -14.08 19.69 -4.44
N GLU A 124 -13.95 20.02 -5.71
CA GLU A 124 -14.68 21.13 -6.32
C GLU A 124 -16.12 20.69 -6.66
N ILE A 125 -17.09 21.16 -5.87
CA ILE A 125 -18.50 20.77 -6.00
C ILE A 125 -19.08 21.10 -7.38
N ASN A 126 -18.61 22.17 -8.03
CA ASN A 126 -19.08 22.56 -9.37
C ASN A 126 -18.69 21.53 -10.43
N VAL A 127 -17.48 20.98 -10.35
CA VAL A 127 -17.00 19.91 -11.23
C VAL A 127 -17.68 18.58 -10.87
N LEU A 128 -17.90 18.32 -9.58
CA LEU A 128 -18.57 17.09 -9.14
C LEU A 128 -20.00 16.99 -9.69
N LYS A 129 -20.76 18.10 -9.71
CA LYS A 129 -22.16 18.11 -10.18
C LYS A 129 -22.34 17.54 -11.58
N SER A 130 -21.42 17.84 -12.51
CA SER A 130 -21.48 17.32 -13.87
C SER A 130 -21.03 15.85 -13.99
N LEU A 131 -20.37 15.31 -12.95
CA LEU A 131 -19.77 13.98 -12.93
C LEU A 131 -20.41 13.00 -11.93
N VAL A 132 -21.42 13.42 -11.14
CA VAL A 132 -22.06 12.55 -10.14
C VAL A 132 -22.59 11.26 -10.78
N VAL A 133 -23.29 11.35 -11.91
CA VAL A 133 -23.87 10.18 -12.57
C VAL A 133 -22.78 9.21 -13.05
N PRO A 134 -21.78 9.64 -13.86
CA PRO A 134 -20.64 8.79 -14.20
C PRO A 134 -19.92 8.19 -12.99
N LEU A 135 -19.71 8.98 -11.93
CA LEU A 135 -19.02 8.54 -10.72
C LEU A 135 -19.79 7.43 -10.01
N VAL A 136 -21.09 7.61 -9.79
CA VAL A 136 -21.95 6.60 -9.13
C VAL A 136 -21.99 5.31 -9.95
N ILE A 137 -22.10 5.41 -11.28
CA ILE A 137 -22.08 4.24 -12.16
C ILE A 137 -20.75 3.49 -12.02
N ILE A 138 -19.62 4.19 -12.09
CA ILE A 138 -18.29 3.58 -11.96
C ILE A 138 -18.11 2.93 -10.59
N CYS A 139 -18.53 3.60 -9.51
CA CYS A 139 -18.45 3.07 -8.15
C CYS A 139 -19.30 1.80 -7.99
N LEU A 140 -20.56 1.80 -8.45
CA LEU A 140 -21.45 0.64 -8.32
C LEU A 140 -20.98 -0.54 -9.18
N VAL A 141 -20.71 -0.28 -10.46
CA VAL A 141 -20.25 -1.32 -11.39
C VAL A 141 -18.90 -1.87 -10.94
N GLY A 142 -17.97 -0.99 -10.55
CA GLY A 142 -16.66 -1.36 -10.01
C GLY A 142 -16.74 -2.18 -8.73
N ALA A 143 -17.61 -1.80 -7.78
CA ALA A 143 -17.82 -2.55 -6.56
C ALA A 143 -18.39 -3.95 -6.82
N ILE A 144 -19.39 -4.06 -7.71
CA ILE A 144 -20.01 -5.34 -8.08
C ILE A 144 -19.00 -6.27 -8.76
N ILE A 145 -18.25 -5.76 -9.75
CA ILE A 145 -17.22 -6.55 -10.45
C ILE A 145 -16.14 -6.99 -9.47
N THR A 146 -15.63 -6.08 -8.64
CA THR A 146 -14.63 -6.39 -7.61
C THR A 146 -15.14 -7.45 -6.64
N TYR A 147 -16.39 -7.34 -6.18
CA TYR A 147 -17.00 -8.33 -5.29
C TYR A 147 -16.94 -9.74 -5.87
N PHE A 148 -17.50 -9.93 -7.08
CA PHE A 148 -17.57 -11.26 -7.69
C PHE A 148 -16.19 -11.80 -8.07
N TYR A 149 -15.31 -10.94 -8.59
CA TYR A 149 -13.96 -11.31 -8.98
C TYR A 149 -13.12 -11.75 -7.77
N VAL A 150 -13.06 -10.92 -6.71
CA VAL A 150 -12.28 -11.20 -5.51
C VAL A 150 -12.84 -12.40 -4.78
N ARG A 151 -14.17 -12.54 -4.69
CA ARG A 151 -14.79 -13.73 -4.09
C ARG A 151 -14.37 -15.00 -4.81
N LYS A 152 -14.45 -15.03 -6.14
CA LYS A 152 -14.07 -16.19 -6.94
C LYS A 152 -12.59 -16.56 -6.73
N LEU A 153 -11.70 -15.57 -6.78
CA LEU A 153 -10.26 -15.81 -6.61
C LEU A 153 -9.90 -16.20 -5.19
N ALA A 154 -10.50 -15.59 -4.17
CA ALA A 154 -10.21 -15.90 -2.78
C ALA A 154 -10.50 -17.36 -2.46
N TYR A 155 -11.66 -17.86 -2.91
CA TYR A 155 -12.07 -19.26 -2.72
C TYR A 155 -11.25 -20.26 -3.53
N LEU A 156 -10.56 -19.82 -4.58
CA LEU A 156 -9.73 -20.68 -5.42
C LEU A 156 -8.28 -20.72 -4.94
N LEU A 157 -7.73 -19.58 -4.50
CA LEU A 157 -6.31 -19.40 -4.24
C LEU A 157 -5.94 -19.56 -2.76
N PHE A 158 -6.88 -19.37 -1.84
CA PHE A 158 -6.62 -19.39 -0.40
C PHE A 158 -7.46 -20.45 0.31
N PRO A 159 -7.32 -21.75 -0.04
CA PRO A 159 -8.08 -22.80 0.61
C PRO A 159 -7.76 -22.85 2.11
N GLY A 160 -8.79 -22.88 2.95
CA GLY A 160 -8.69 -22.92 4.41
C GLY A 160 -8.86 -21.58 5.14
N TYR A 161 -8.91 -20.44 4.43
CA TYR A 161 -9.25 -19.13 4.99
C TYR A 161 -9.89 -18.21 3.93
N GLU A 162 -10.78 -18.80 3.12
CA GLU A 162 -11.35 -18.18 1.92
C GLU A 162 -12.16 -16.92 2.25
N GLN A 163 -12.88 -16.95 3.38
CA GLN A 163 -13.74 -15.83 3.80
C GLN A 163 -12.92 -14.67 4.32
N GLU A 164 -11.91 -14.96 5.14
CA GLU A 164 -10.96 -14.01 5.68
C GLU A 164 -10.19 -13.33 4.54
N ALA A 165 -9.71 -14.11 3.58
CA ALA A 165 -9.05 -13.60 2.37
C ALA A 165 -9.99 -12.75 1.51
N PHE A 166 -11.23 -13.20 1.29
CA PHE A 166 -12.22 -12.46 0.51
C PHE A 166 -12.53 -11.10 1.13
N VAL A 167 -12.92 -11.08 2.41
CA VAL A 167 -13.39 -9.89 3.12
C VAL A 167 -12.25 -8.86 3.26
N SER A 168 -11.04 -9.33 3.60
CA SER A 168 -9.86 -8.48 3.71
C SER A 168 -9.47 -7.83 2.36
N LEU A 169 -9.39 -8.62 1.29
CA LEU A 169 -9.01 -8.14 -0.05
C LEU A 169 -10.10 -7.24 -0.64
N PHE A 170 -11.38 -7.59 -0.48
CA PHE A 170 -12.49 -6.77 -0.98
C PHE A 170 -12.53 -5.40 -0.30
N GLY A 171 -12.43 -5.35 1.03
CA GLY A 171 -12.40 -4.09 1.78
C GLY A 171 -11.21 -3.21 1.41
N MET A 172 -10.05 -3.83 1.16
CA MET A 172 -8.88 -3.10 0.70
C MET A 172 -9.01 -2.58 -0.73
N LEU A 173 -9.48 -3.39 -1.68
CA LEU A 173 -9.58 -3.00 -3.10
C LEU A 173 -10.70 -1.97 -3.35
N THR A 174 -11.70 -1.90 -2.48
CA THR A 174 -12.78 -0.90 -2.53
C THR A 174 -12.51 0.31 -1.61
N GLY A 175 -11.41 0.28 -0.86
CA GLY A 175 -11.04 1.33 0.08
C GLY A 175 -9.52 1.36 0.25
N THR A 176 -9.08 1.07 1.46
CA THR A 176 -7.66 1.11 1.83
C THR A 176 -7.28 -0.11 2.65
N THR A 177 -5.98 -0.36 2.83
CA THR A 177 -5.53 -1.50 3.66
C THR A 177 -6.11 -1.47 5.07
N SER A 178 -6.32 -0.29 5.67
CA SER A 178 -6.99 -0.17 6.97
C SER A 178 -8.45 -0.63 6.94
N THR A 179 -9.18 -0.34 5.86
CA THR A 179 -10.55 -0.82 5.64
C THR A 179 -10.58 -2.35 5.55
N GLY A 180 -9.66 -2.94 4.78
CA GLY A 180 -9.51 -4.40 4.71
C GLY A 180 -9.19 -5.03 6.07
N MET A 181 -8.33 -4.42 6.86
CA MET A 181 -8.00 -4.89 8.22
C MET A 181 -9.17 -4.80 9.19
N ILE A 182 -10.01 -3.76 9.09
CA ILE A 182 -11.23 -3.63 9.92
C ILE A 182 -12.19 -4.77 9.60
N LEU A 183 -12.48 -5.01 8.32
CA LEU A 183 -13.38 -6.09 7.95
C LEU A 183 -12.81 -7.47 8.30
N LEU A 184 -11.49 -7.65 8.19
CA LEU A 184 -10.83 -8.88 8.61
C LEU A 184 -11.00 -9.14 10.11
N ARG A 185 -10.93 -8.11 10.97
CA ARG A 185 -11.12 -8.28 12.42
C ARG A 185 -12.49 -8.80 12.81
N GLU A 186 -13.52 -8.57 11.99
CA GLU A 186 -14.86 -9.09 12.28
C GLU A 186 -14.95 -10.61 12.04
N VAL A 187 -14.16 -11.13 11.08
CA VAL A 187 -14.18 -12.56 10.72
C VAL A 187 -13.02 -13.35 11.32
N ASP A 188 -11.89 -12.68 11.59
CA ASP A 188 -10.69 -13.21 12.25
C ASP A 188 -10.17 -12.20 13.30
N PRO A 189 -10.83 -12.12 14.47
CA PRO A 189 -10.49 -11.11 15.49
C PRO A 189 -9.09 -11.25 16.09
N LYS A 190 -8.55 -12.47 16.04
CA LYS A 190 -7.24 -12.81 16.62
C LYS A 190 -6.11 -12.84 15.59
N PHE A 191 -6.42 -12.61 14.30
CA PHE A 191 -5.49 -12.71 13.19
C PHE A 191 -4.75 -14.06 13.16
N GLU A 192 -5.50 -15.15 13.36
CA GLU A 192 -4.96 -16.51 13.34
C GLU A 192 -4.66 -16.96 11.90
N THR A 193 -5.33 -16.37 10.91
CA THR A 193 -5.13 -16.71 9.49
C THR A 193 -4.02 -15.88 8.84
N PRO A 194 -3.43 -16.35 7.72
CA PRO A 194 -2.44 -15.59 6.96
C PRO A 194 -2.97 -14.30 6.30
N ALA A 195 -4.29 -14.05 6.32
CA ALA A 195 -4.93 -12.94 5.63
C ALA A 195 -4.34 -11.57 6.02
N ALA A 196 -4.08 -11.35 7.31
CA ALA A 196 -3.50 -10.09 7.80
C ALA A 196 -2.08 -9.87 7.25
N ASN A 197 -1.26 -10.93 7.21
CA ASN A 197 0.09 -10.85 6.66
C ASN A 197 0.07 -10.60 5.15
N ASN A 198 -0.86 -11.24 4.42
CA ASN A 198 -1.00 -11.05 2.98
C ASN A 198 -1.30 -9.59 2.63
N LEU A 199 -2.17 -8.91 3.40
CA LEU A 199 -2.47 -7.48 3.23
C LEU A 199 -1.22 -6.58 3.40
N VAL A 200 -0.27 -6.98 4.24
CA VAL A 200 0.98 -6.25 4.43
C VAL A 200 1.95 -6.53 3.29
N TYR A 201 2.20 -7.81 2.97
CA TYR A 201 3.22 -8.22 2.01
C TYR A 201 2.92 -7.79 0.57
N GLN A 202 1.64 -7.70 0.20
CA GLN A 202 1.26 -7.26 -1.15
C GLN A 202 1.72 -5.83 -1.49
N SER A 203 1.96 -4.98 -0.49
CA SER A 203 2.39 -3.60 -0.72
C SER A 203 3.71 -3.55 -1.49
N PHE A 204 4.62 -4.49 -1.25
CA PHE A 204 5.88 -4.58 -2.00
C PHE A 204 5.66 -4.91 -3.48
N TYR A 205 4.76 -5.85 -3.77
CA TYR A 205 4.41 -6.21 -5.14
C TYR A 205 3.64 -5.09 -5.85
N ALA A 206 2.75 -4.40 -5.14
CA ALA A 206 2.03 -3.24 -5.67
C ALA A 206 2.99 -2.10 -6.05
N ILE A 207 4.04 -1.87 -5.23
CA ILE A 207 5.10 -0.91 -5.52
C ILE A 207 5.87 -1.31 -6.79
N ALA A 208 6.26 -2.57 -6.91
CA ALA A 208 7.04 -3.07 -8.05
C ALA A 208 6.25 -3.11 -9.36
N LEU A 209 4.97 -3.51 -9.30
CA LEU A 209 4.10 -3.71 -10.46
C LEU A 209 3.21 -2.49 -10.76
N GLY A 210 3.19 -1.48 -9.89
CA GLY A 210 2.37 -0.28 -10.05
C GLY A 210 2.92 0.67 -11.12
N PHE A 211 4.23 0.66 -11.36
CA PHE A 211 4.90 1.63 -12.27
C PHE A 211 4.29 1.71 -13.68
N PRO A 212 3.98 0.60 -14.38
CA PRO A 212 3.31 0.68 -15.69
C PRO A 212 1.90 1.28 -15.61
N LEU A 213 1.11 0.92 -14.59
CA LEU A 213 -0.24 1.47 -14.39
C LEU A 213 -0.19 2.97 -14.10
N PHE A 214 0.80 3.40 -13.33
CA PHE A 214 1.03 4.80 -12.99
C PHE A 214 1.40 5.65 -14.19
N TYR A 215 2.22 5.14 -15.12
CA TYR A 215 2.48 5.83 -16.38
C TYR A 215 1.20 6.05 -17.20
N LEU A 216 0.31 5.06 -17.25
CA LEU A 216 -0.95 5.16 -17.99
C LEU A 216 -1.88 6.25 -17.45
N LEU A 217 -1.83 6.56 -16.14
CA LEU A 217 -2.62 7.66 -15.56
C LEU A 217 -2.22 9.03 -16.11
N GLY A 218 -0.94 9.24 -16.42
CA GLY A 218 -0.47 10.48 -17.06
C GLY A 218 -0.75 10.53 -18.56
N VAL A 219 -0.90 9.37 -19.21
CA VAL A 219 -1.13 9.26 -20.65
C VAL A 219 -2.62 9.31 -21.02
N ALA A 220 -3.46 8.62 -20.26
CA ALA A 220 -4.89 8.48 -20.51
C ALA A 220 -5.62 9.82 -20.76
N PRO A 221 -5.44 10.89 -19.94
CA PRO A 221 -6.20 12.12 -20.11
C PRO A 221 -5.77 12.97 -21.32
N ASN A 222 -4.69 12.62 -22.02
CA ASN A 222 -4.17 13.43 -23.13
C ASN A 222 -5.01 13.34 -24.42
N GLY A 223 -5.95 12.40 -24.51
CA GLY A 223 -6.84 12.27 -25.65
C GLY A 223 -7.53 10.91 -25.75
N LEU A 224 -8.49 10.79 -26.67
CA LEU A 224 -9.29 9.58 -26.85
C LEU A 224 -8.43 8.38 -27.26
N LEU A 225 -7.50 8.57 -28.20
CA LEU A 225 -6.60 7.51 -28.65
C LEU A 225 -5.74 7.00 -27.49
N GLN A 226 -5.19 7.92 -26.69
CA GLN A 226 -4.37 7.60 -25.52
C GLN A 226 -5.20 6.87 -24.44
N THR A 227 -6.44 7.29 -24.22
CA THR A 227 -7.38 6.59 -23.33
C THR A 227 -7.61 5.15 -23.80
N LEU A 228 -7.88 4.94 -25.09
CA LEU A 228 -8.12 3.60 -25.65
C LEU A 228 -6.87 2.72 -25.60
N ILE A 229 -5.69 3.28 -25.86
CA ILE A 229 -4.41 2.57 -25.70
C ILE A 229 -4.22 2.18 -24.23
N SER A 230 -4.40 3.11 -23.30
CA SER A 230 -4.29 2.81 -21.86
C SER A 230 -5.25 1.71 -21.42
N LEU A 231 -6.50 1.74 -21.90
CA LEU A 231 -7.47 0.68 -21.64
C LEU A 231 -7.01 -0.68 -22.19
N GLY A 232 -6.52 -0.71 -23.43
CA GLY A 232 -5.97 -1.92 -24.04
C GLY A 232 -4.81 -2.50 -23.24
N VAL A 233 -3.88 -1.65 -22.79
CA VAL A 233 -2.75 -2.08 -21.95
C VAL A 233 -3.23 -2.63 -20.60
N VAL A 234 -4.17 -1.96 -19.94
CA VAL A 234 -4.75 -2.44 -18.66
C VAL A 234 -5.41 -3.80 -18.84
N ILE A 235 -6.16 -4.01 -19.93
CA ILE A 235 -6.80 -5.31 -20.24
C ILE A 235 -5.74 -6.39 -20.45
N VAL A 236 -4.69 -6.11 -21.24
CA VAL A 236 -3.60 -7.07 -21.48
C VAL A 236 -2.89 -7.41 -20.16
N MET A 237 -2.56 -6.42 -19.33
CA MET A 237 -1.95 -6.64 -18.02
C MET A 237 -2.85 -7.47 -17.12
N PHE A 238 -4.15 -7.17 -17.07
CA PHE A 238 -5.12 -7.94 -16.31
C PHE A 238 -5.16 -9.41 -16.77
N VAL A 239 -5.19 -9.66 -18.08
CA VAL A 239 -5.18 -11.02 -18.64
C VAL A 239 -3.89 -11.75 -18.28
N ILE A 240 -2.73 -11.12 -18.46
CA ILE A 240 -1.42 -11.71 -18.12
C ILE A 240 -1.37 -12.07 -16.62
N LEU A 241 -1.78 -11.15 -15.75
CA LEU A 241 -1.80 -11.39 -14.31
C LEU A 241 -2.72 -12.57 -13.94
N ASN A 242 -3.91 -12.64 -14.52
CA ASN A 242 -4.82 -13.77 -14.28
C ASN A 242 -4.24 -15.08 -14.80
N ILE A 243 -3.58 -15.10 -15.95
CA ILE A 243 -2.91 -16.32 -16.47
C ILE A 243 -1.79 -16.76 -15.52
N VAL A 244 -0.98 -15.83 -15.02
CA VAL A 244 0.12 -16.13 -14.10
C VAL A 244 -0.41 -16.66 -12.77
N VAL A 245 -1.42 -15.99 -12.18
CA VAL A 245 -2.00 -16.38 -10.90
C VAL A 245 -2.75 -17.71 -11.00
N LEU A 246 -3.48 -17.93 -12.09
CA LEU A 246 -4.28 -19.15 -12.30
C LEU A 246 -3.53 -20.24 -13.06
N ARG A 247 -2.21 -20.10 -13.27
CA ARG A 247 -1.41 -21.01 -14.09
C ARG A 247 -1.58 -22.47 -13.68
N ASP A 248 -1.64 -22.74 -12.38
CA ASP A 248 -1.73 -24.11 -11.86
C ASP A 248 -3.12 -24.72 -12.12
N PHE A 249 -4.16 -23.90 -12.29
CA PHE A 249 -5.50 -24.36 -12.65
C PHE A 249 -5.69 -24.46 -14.17
N ILE A 250 -5.02 -23.60 -14.93
CA ILE A 250 -5.10 -23.57 -16.40
C ILE A 250 -4.23 -24.67 -17.02
N PHE A 251 -3.02 -24.87 -16.49
CA PHE A 251 -2.00 -25.72 -17.11
C PHE A 251 -1.78 -27.07 -16.40
N LYS A 252 -2.46 -27.37 -15.28
CA LYS A 252 -2.46 -28.75 -14.76
C LYS A 252 -3.22 -29.65 -15.74
N LYS A 253 -2.46 -30.45 -16.50
CA LYS A 253 -2.97 -31.68 -17.13
C LYS A 253 -3.63 -32.51 -16.02
N LYS A 254 -4.90 -32.88 -16.22
CA LYS A 254 -5.54 -33.95 -15.45
C LYS A 254 -4.59 -35.15 -15.49
N VAL A 255 -3.96 -35.47 -14.36
CA VAL A 255 -3.33 -36.78 -14.20
C VAL A 255 -4.48 -37.77 -14.30
N LYS A 256 -4.47 -38.53 -15.40
CA LYS A 256 -5.44 -39.58 -15.69
C LYS A 256 -5.19 -40.65 -14.63
N ASN A 257 -6.15 -40.85 -13.72
CA ASN A 257 -6.24 -42.08 -12.94
C ASN A 257 -6.35 -43.28 -13.89
#